data_AF-A0A3M1M5F8-F1
#
_entry.id   AF-A0A3M1M5F8-F1
#
_cell.length_a   1.000
_cell.length_b   1.000
_cell.length_c   1.000
_cell.angle_alpha   90.00
_cell.angle_beta   90.00
_cell.angle_gamma   90.00
#
_symmetry.space_group_name_H-M   'P 1'
#
loop_
_entity.id
_entity.type
_entity.pdbx_description
1 polymer ?
#
loop_
_entity_poly.entity_id
_entity_poly.type
_entity_poly.pdbx_seq_one_letter_code
_entity_poly.pdbx_strand_id
1 'polypeptide(L)'
;MIGKAVGATVGSFIDQALLGADPVDVGRVNSFRVQGSREGAPLPRVAGRMRVAGQLIWSTRFNEHVRKSGGSGKGFSAGAGTREYSYTISIAIGLCQGEIVRIGRVWADGAPFALENVTYRLHRGGENQGPDPLIEAVEGVGEAPSYKGTAYLVLEDLDVTQFGNRIPQFNVEVFRQPEVPATLVPEVALRPGNNLRGVALTPGTGEYALAAEPVSYYIRKGETRAANVNNASGQTDLLVSLSQLSAELPACDAVSLVVSWFGDDLRCNLCRIEPAVEQTVQESQTMPWRVSGMVRNTAKTVSQTAGRPTFGGTPSDQSVISAINALRADGKRIMFYPFILMDIPAGNGLIDPWTGAADQPAFPWRGRITLSAAPGQAGSPDKSAAAAAEVAAFFGSAQVSDFVPGTDTVAYTGAPDWGLRRFVLHYAHLCALAGGVDAFCIGSEMRSLTQIRDGAVSYP
;
A
#
# COMPACT_ATOMS: atom_id res chain seq x y z
N MET A 1 42.78 -12.10 15.48
CA MET A 1 42.85 -11.37 16.76
C MET A 1 43.48 -9.97 16.66
N ILE A 2 44.08 -9.57 15.52
CA ILE A 2 44.73 -8.24 15.39
C ILE A 2 43.76 -7.15 14.86
N GLY A 3 42.80 -7.50 13.98
CA GLY A 3 41.84 -6.53 13.42
C GLY A 3 40.77 -6.00 14.41
N LYS A 4 40.44 -6.74 15.47
CA LYS A 4 39.48 -6.31 16.50
C LYS A 4 40.06 -5.23 17.44
N ALA A 5 41.37 -5.23 17.65
CA ALA A 5 42.04 -4.27 18.53
C ALA A 5 42.22 -2.90 17.87
N VAL A 6 42.52 -2.86 16.56
CA VAL A 6 42.73 -1.60 15.82
C VAL A 6 41.41 -0.85 15.60
N GLY A 7 40.32 -1.56 15.31
CA GLY A 7 38.99 -0.94 15.13
C GLY A 7 38.38 -0.34 16.41
N ALA A 8 38.61 -0.98 17.57
CA ALA A 8 38.14 -0.47 18.86
C ALA A 8 38.88 0.82 19.27
N THR A 9 40.15 0.94 18.89
CA THR A 9 40.97 2.11 19.25
C THR A 9 40.52 3.35 18.47
N VAL A 10 40.27 3.24 17.16
CA VAL A 10 39.83 4.36 16.33
C VAL A 10 38.40 4.81 16.66
N GLY A 11 37.49 3.87 17.00
CA GLY A 11 36.13 4.21 17.45
C GLY A 11 36.12 5.02 18.75
N SER A 12 36.95 4.63 19.73
CA SER A 12 37.04 5.34 21.02
C SER A 12 37.54 6.78 20.90
N PHE A 13 38.44 7.07 19.95
CA PHE A 13 38.95 8.42 19.71
C PHE A 13 37.90 9.35 19.09
N ILE A 14 37.02 8.84 18.24
CA ILE A 14 35.93 9.61 17.63
C ILE A 14 34.84 9.90 18.67
N ASP A 15 34.46 8.90 19.47
CA ASP A 15 33.46 9.08 20.53
C ASP A 15 33.94 10.02 21.64
N GLN A 16 35.22 9.96 22.00
CA GLN A 16 35.81 10.84 23.02
C GLN A 16 35.94 12.31 22.53
N ALA A 17 36.19 12.50 21.22
CA ALA A 17 36.19 13.83 20.60
C ALA A 17 34.78 14.43 20.46
N LEU A 18 33.73 13.60 20.41
CA LEU A 18 32.32 14.02 20.29
C LEU A 18 31.60 14.24 21.63
N LEU A 19 31.95 13.51 22.69
CA LEU A 19 31.15 13.45 23.92
C LEU A 19 31.82 14.03 25.18
N GLY A 20 33.12 14.35 25.13
CA GLY A 20 33.81 15.13 26.18
C GLY A 20 33.89 14.50 27.59
N ALA A 21 33.57 13.20 27.74
CA ALA A 21 33.70 12.43 28.97
C ALA A 21 33.99 10.94 28.65
N ASP A 22 34.41 10.16 29.65
CA ASP A 22 34.75 8.74 29.50
C ASP A 22 33.66 7.98 28.69
N PRO A 23 34.03 7.25 27.63
CA PRO A 23 33.05 6.55 26.80
C PRO A 23 32.30 5.51 27.62
N VAL A 24 31.00 5.74 27.84
CA VAL A 24 30.09 4.70 28.33
C VAL A 24 29.85 3.74 27.15
N ASP A 25 29.98 2.43 27.38
CA ASP A 25 29.63 1.42 26.36
C ASP A 25 28.13 1.57 26.00
N VAL A 26 27.81 2.24 24.88
CA VAL A 26 26.44 2.40 24.37
C VAL A 26 26.29 1.67 23.04
N GLY A 27 25.18 0.96 22.83
CA GLY A 27 24.77 0.52 21.49
C GLY A 27 25.49 -0.69 20.91
N ARG A 28 26.01 -1.64 21.73
CA ARG A 28 26.46 -2.94 21.21
C ARG A 28 25.35 -3.57 20.37
N VAL A 29 25.60 -3.70 19.07
CA VAL A 29 24.66 -4.31 18.12
C VAL A 29 24.54 -5.79 18.46
N ASN A 30 23.46 -6.16 19.14
CA ASN A 30 23.08 -7.56 19.29
C ASN A 30 22.67 -8.09 17.91
N SER A 31 23.61 -8.70 17.20
CA SER A 31 23.37 -9.38 15.92
C SER A 31 22.44 -10.59 16.06
N PHE A 32 22.26 -11.08 17.30
CA PHE A 32 21.30 -12.13 17.65
C PHE A 32 20.23 -11.57 18.59
N ARG A 33 18.99 -11.47 18.08
CA ARG A 33 17.80 -11.13 18.87
C ARG A 33 17.14 -12.44 19.31
N VAL A 34 17.46 -12.88 20.51
CA VAL A 34 16.94 -14.12 21.10
C VAL A 34 15.85 -13.77 22.10
N GLN A 35 14.68 -14.37 21.97
CA GLN A 35 13.59 -14.30 22.94
C GLN A 35 13.98 -15.10 24.18
N GLY A 36 13.95 -14.45 25.34
CA GLY A 36 14.21 -15.06 26.64
C GLY A 36 12.94 -15.39 27.42
N SER A 37 13.10 -16.15 28.50
CA SER A 37 12.08 -16.42 29.53
C SER A 37 12.64 -16.21 30.95
N ARG A 38 13.73 -15.44 31.08
CA ARG A 38 14.46 -15.25 32.35
C ARG A 38 13.95 -14.03 33.10
N GLU A 39 13.70 -14.18 34.38
CA GLU A 39 13.47 -13.03 35.27
C GLU A 39 14.70 -12.09 35.26
N GLY A 40 14.45 -10.78 35.35
CA GLY A 40 15.50 -9.74 35.39
C GLY A 40 16.02 -9.27 34.03
N ALA A 41 15.51 -9.78 32.91
CA ALA A 41 15.80 -9.22 31.60
C ALA A 41 15.13 -7.84 31.41
N PRO A 42 15.80 -6.88 30.75
CA PRO A 42 15.30 -5.50 30.66
C PRO A 42 14.11 -5.40 29.71
N LEU A 43 13.12 -4.58 30.08
CA LEU A 43 12.00 -4.24 29.21
C LEU A 43 12.46 -3.26 28.12
N PRO A 44 12.36 -3.60 26.82
CA PRO A 44 12.83 -2.72 25.76
C PRO A 44 12.06 -1.39 25.71
N ARG A 45 12.76 -0.29 25.42
CA ARG A 45 12.15 1.00 25.07
C ARG A 45 12.28 1.22 23.56
N VAL A 46 11.16 1.26 22.86
CA VAL A 46 11.13 1.41 21.39
C VAL A 46 10.73 2.83 21.02
N ALA A 47 11.41 3.39 20.01
CA ALA A 47 11.02 4.61 19.31
C ALA A 47 11.05 4.35 17.80
N GLY A 48 9.95 4.66 17.11
CA GLY A 48 9.76 4.37 15.69
C GLY A 48 9.38 2.92 15.40
N ARG A 49 9.82 2.42 14.24
CA ARG A 49 9.58 1.05 13.76
C ARG A 49 10.78 0.16 14.07
N MET A 50 10.64 -0.78 14.99
CA MET A 50 11.73 -1.66 15.41
C MET A 50 11.27 -3.11 15.55
N ARG A 51 12.09 -4.06 15.08
CA ARG A 51 11.87 -5.49 15.34
C ARG A 51 12.42 -5.86 16.72
N VAL A 52 11.56 -6.38 17.60
CA VAL A 52 11.91 -6.84 18.95
C VAL A 52 11.68 -8.34 19.05
N ALA A 53 12.52 -9.06 19.81
CA ALA A 53 12.28 -10.48 20.11
C ALA A 53 11.18 -10.66 21.17
N GLY A 54 11.02 -9.65 22.02
CA GLY A 54 10.16 -9.72 23.19
C GLY A 54 10.65 -10.74 24.22
N GLN A 55 9.80 -11.02 25.20
CA GLN A 55 10.07 -11.92 26.30
C GLN A 55 8.80 -12.68 26.67
N LEU A 56 8.90 -13.99 26.90
CA LEU A 56 7.77 -14.77 27.40
C LEU A 56 7.45 -14.31 28.83
N ILE A 57 6.23 -13.83 29.07
CA ILE A 57 5.77 -13.31 30.38
C ILE A 57 4.68 -14.16 31.01
N TRP A 58 4.02 -15.02 30.23
CA TRP A 58 3.03 -16.00 30.69
C TRP A 58 2.92 -17.14 29.67
N SER A 59 2.58 -18.35 30.15
CA SER A 59 2.27 -19.50 29.30
C SER A 59 1.44 -20.54 30.05
N THR A 60 0.50 -21.19 29.36
CA THR A 60 -0.14 -22.41 29.89
C THR A 60 0.82 -23.61 29.85
N ARG A 61 0.37 -24.74 30.39
CA ARG A 61 0.99 -26.04 30.09
C ARG A 61 0.66 -26.45 28.64
N PHE A 62 1.47 -27.31 28.06
CA PHE A 62 1.17 -27.93 26.77
C PHE A 62 -0.09 -28.80 26.88
N ASN A 63 -0.97 -28.69 25.90
CA ASN A 63 -2.15 -29.54 25.73
C ASN A 63 -1.91 -30.52 24.58
N GLU A 64 -1.92 -31.83 24.90
CA GLU A 64 -1.65 -32.93 23.98
C GLU A 64 -2.93 -33.44 23.33
N HIS A 65 -2.93 -33.54 22.00
CA HIS A 65 -4.01 -34.09 21.20
C HIS A 65 -3.55 -35.37 20.51
N VAL A 66 -4.32 -36.46 20.66
CA VAL A 66 -4.01 -37.77 20.08
C VAL A 66 -5.06 -38.14 19.02
N ARG A 67 -4.64 -38.22 17.75
CA ARG A 67 -5.46 -38.78 16.67
C ARG A 67 -5.06 -40.23 16.42
N LYS A 68 -6.05 -41.12 16.34
CA LYS A 68 -5.86 -42.54 16.01
C LYS A 68 -6.36 -42.80 14.59
N SER A 69 -5.50 -43.30 13.70
CA SER A 69 -5.89 -43.72 12.36
C SER A 69 -5.70 -45.24 12.19
N GLY A 70 -6.79 -45.97 11.87
CA GLY A 70 -6.78 -47.39 11.52
C GLY A 70 -7.57 -48.32 12.46
N GLY A 71 -8.58 -49.02 11.88
CA GLY A 71 -9.32 -50.11 12.54
C GLY A 71 -10.71 -50.47 11.98
N SER A 72 -10.97 -50.44 10.66
CA SER A 72 -12.23 -50.95 10.10
C SER A 72 -11.99 -51.91 8.92
N GLY A 73 -11.47 -53.09 9.22
CA GLY A 73 -11.43 -54.23 8.30
C GLY A 73 -11.84 -55.50 9.04
N LYS A 74 -12.97 -56.11 8.64
CA LYS A 74 -13.31 -57.49 9.02
C LYS A 74 -12.39 -58.44 8.25
N GLY A 75 -11.19 -58.70 8.76
CA GLY A 75 -10.23 -59.62 8.15
C GLY A 75 -9.03 -59.86 9.06
N PHE A 76 -8.47 -61.07 9.00
CA PHE A 76 -7.47 -61.65 9.91
C PHE A 76 -6.06 -61.01 9.90
N SER A 77 -5.93 -59.76 9.48
CA SER A 77 -4.74 -58.93 9.67
C SER A 77 -5.14 -57.49 10.00
N ALA A 78 -5.48 -57.27 11.27
CA ALA A 78 -5.69 -55.91 11.79
C ALA A 78 -4.35 -55.16 11.71
N GLY A 79 -4.19 -54.29 10.70
CA GLY A 79 -3.04 -53.38 10.61
C GLY A 79 -2.97 -52.52 11.88
N ALA A 80 -1.78 -52.40 12.46
CA ALA A 80 -1.56 -51.63 13.67
C ALA A 80 -2.02 -50.17 13.47
N GLY A 81 -2.95 -49.70 14.31
CA GLY A 81 -3.41 -48.31 14.26
C GLY A 81 -2.26 -47.34 14.55
N THR A 82 -2.14 -46.30 13.74
CA THR A 82 -1.13 -45.24 13.94
C THR A 82 -1.69 -44.19 14.90
N ARG A 83 -0.87 -43.78 15.89
CA ARG A 83 -1.18 -42.67 16.78
C ARG A 83 -0.38 -41.45 16.34
N GLU A 84 -1.08 -40.36 16.07
CA GLU A 84 -0.51 -39.05 15.75
C GLU A 84 -0.70 -38.13 16.95
N TYR A 85 0.39 -37.54 17.43
CA TYR A 85 0.41 -36.61 18.56
C TYR A 85 0.61 -35.18 18.03
N SER A 86 -0.17 -34.24 18.55
CA SER A 86 -0.03 -32.80 18.27
C SER A 86 -0.18 -32.03 19.57
N TYR A 87 0.42 -30.85 19.65
CA TYR A 87 0.48 -30.08 20.89
C TYR A 87 0.08 -28.62 20.65
N THR A 88 -0.67 -28.07 21.59
CA THR A 88 -1.09 -26.67 21.61
C THR A 88 -0.67 -26.01 22.91
N ILE A 89 -0.43 -24.69 22.87
CA ILE A 89 -0.08 -23.89 24.05
C ILE A 89 -0.57 -22.46 23.89
N SER A 90 -1.01 -21.84 24.98
CA SER A 90 -1.29 -20.41 25.00
C SER A 90 -0.14 -19.66 25.67
N ILE A 91 0.29 -18.54 25.08
CA ILE A 91 1.46 -17.78 25.53
C ILE A 91 1.23 -16.27 25.47
N ALA A 92 1.93 -15.52 26.32
CA ALA A 92 2.01 -14.06 26.24
C ALA A 92 3.47 -13.60 26.13
N ILE A 93 3.72 -12.69 25.19
CA ILE A 93 5.04 -12.18 24.84
C ILE A 93 5.07 -10.66 25.10
N GLY A 94 5.80 -10.22 26.12
CA GLY A 94 6.08 -8.82 26.41
C GLY A 94 7.02 -8.22 25.35
N LEU A 95 6.62 -7.11 24.74
CA LEU A 95 7.28 -6.52 23.57
C LEU A 95 8.17 -5.33 23.96
N CYS A 96 7.57 -4.32 24.59
CA CYS A 96 8.26 -3.10 25.00
C CYS A 96 7.45 -2.32 26.04
N GLN A 97 8.12 -1.35 26.67
CA GLN A 97 7.52 -0.40 27.60
C GLN A 97 6.68 0.65 26.88
N GLY A 98 5.51 0.91 27.44
CA GLY A 98 4.58 1.97 27.10
C GLY A 98 3.70 1.66 25.90
N GLU A 99 2.79 2.60 25.62
CA GLU A 99 1.82 2.41 24.55
C GLU A 99 2.47 2.36 23.17
N ILE A 100 2.09 1.35 22.37
CA ILE A 100 2.47 1.20 20.96
C ILE A 100 1.32 1.59 20.04
N VAL A 101 1.66 2.02 18.84
CA VAL A 101 0.68 2.35 17.78
C VAL A 101 0.08 1.06 17.23
N ARG A 102 0.94 0.14 16.79
CA ARG A 102 0.57 -1.16 16.22
C ARG A 102 1.77 -2.09 16.19
N ILE A 103 1.53 -3.34 15.83
CA ILE A 103 2.56 -4.26 15.35
C ILE A 103 2.52 -4.37 13.82
N GLY A 104 3.62 -4.82 13.25
CA GLY A 104 3.76 -5.16 11.83
C GLY A 104 4.03 -6.65 11.67
N ARG A 105 5.04 -6.96 10.85
CA ARG A 105 5.40 -8.36 10.57
C ARG A 105 5.82 -9.11 11.82
N VAL A 106 5.43 -10.39 11.88
CA VAL A 106 5.85 -11.34 12.91
C VAL A 106 6.67 -12.45 12.25
N TRP A 107 7.65 -12.95 12.98
CA TRP A 107 8.46 -14.09 12.57
C TRP A 107 8.52 -15.10 13.70
N ALA A 108 8.47 -16.38 13.34
CA ALA A 108 8.69 -17.52 14.23
C ALA A 108 9.91 -18.29 13.73
N ASP A 109 10.93 -18.46 14.58
CA ASP A 109 12.22 -19.08 14.23
C ASP A 109 12.89 -18.47 12.97
N GLY A 110 12.64 -17.17 12.73
CA GLY A 110 13.18 -16.42 11.59
C GLY A 110 12.34 -16.47 10.31
N ALA A 111 11.36 -17.37 10.20
CA ALA A 111 10.43 -17.45 9.08
C ALA A 111 9.22 -16.50 9.29
N PRO A 112 8.64 -15.91 8.23
CA PRO A 112 7.41 -15.13 8.35
C PRO A 112 6.28 -15.93 9.01
N PHE A 113 5.60 -15.31 9.96
CA PHE A 113 4.48 -15.88 10.70
C PHE A 113 3.25 -15.00 10.51
N ALA A 114 2.22 -15.53 9.87
CA ALA A 114 0.96 -14.83 9.62
C ALA A 114 0.08 -14.92 10.88
N LEU A 115 -0.14 -13.79 11.53
CA LEU A 115 -0.99 -13.71 12.72
C LEU A 115 -2.46 -14.00 12.39
N GLU A 116 -2.85 -13.80 11.14
CA GLU A 116 -4.21 -14.01 10.63
C GLU A 116 -4.62 -15.49 10.69
N ASN A 117 -3.65 -16.40 10.79
CA ASN A 117 -3.89 -17.85 10.87
C ASN A 117 -4.02 -18.37 12.31
N VAL A 118 -3.90 -17.50 13.31
CA VAL A 118 -3.97 -17.88 14.74
C VAL A 118 -4.86 -16.92 15.52
N THR A 119 -5.40 -17.39 16.62
CA THR A 119 -6.10 -16.53 17.58
C THR A 119 -5.06 -15.73 18.35
N TYR A 120 -5.11 -14.40 18.24
CA TYR A 120 -4.21 -13.52 18.98
C TYR A 120 -4.93 -12.31 19.56
N ARG A 121 -4.33 -11.73 20.60
CA ARG A 121 -4.73 -10.44 21.18
C ARG A 121 -3.51 -9.58 21.40
N LEU A 122 -3.58 -8.34 20.92
CA LEU A 122 -2.54 -7.34 21.16
C LEU A 122 -3.00 -6.38 22.25
N HIS A 123 -2.27 -6.35 23.35
CA HIS A 123 -2.39 -5.33 24.38
C HIS A 123 -1.35 -4.24 24.11
N ARG A 124 -1.82 -3.01 23.90
CA ARG A 124 -0.97 -1.93 23.38
C ARG A 124 -0.03 -1.33 24.42
N GLY A 125 -0.19 -1.64 25.71
CA GLY A 125 0.67 -1.11 26.77
C GLY A 125 0.21 0.22 27.37
N GLY A 126 -1.09 0.54 27.27
CA GLY A 126 -1.67 1.69 27.94
C GLY A 126 -1.79 1.47 29.46
N GLU A 127 -1.73 2.54 30.24
CA GLU A 127 -1.82 2.48 31.71
C GLU A 127 -3.21 2.04 32.22
N ASN A 128 -4.23 2.19 31.38
CA ASN A 128 -5.62 1.81 31.69
C ASN A 128 -6.00 0.43 31.17
N GLN A 129 -5.08 -0.33 30.56
CA GLN A 129 -5.41 -1.66 30.05
C GLN A 129 -5.72 -2.64 31.20
N GLY A 130 -6.73 -3.49 30.98
CA GLY A 130 -7.13 -4.54 31.91
C GLY A 130 -6.34 -5.84 31.71
N PRO A 131 -6.61 -6.88 32.52
CA PRO A 131 -6.05 -8.21 32.31
C PRO A 131 -6.52 -8.81 30.97
N ASP A 132 -5.70 -9.70 30.39
CA ASP A 132 -6.14 -10.46 29.22
C ASP A 132 -7.20 -11.49 29.64
N PRO A 133 -8.34 -11.60 28.91
CA PRO A 133 -9.41 -12.51 29.28
C PRO A 133 -9.03 -13.98 29.32
N LEU A 134 -8.10 -14.44 28.47
CA LEU A 134 -7.64 -15.83 28.50
C LEU A 134 -6.77 -16.08 29.72
N ILE A 135 -5.84 -15.16 30.01
CA ILE A 135 -4.97 -15.26 31.18
C ILE A 135 -5.85 -15.28 32.45
N GLU A 136 -6.86 -14.41 32.54
CA GLU A 136 -7.79 -14.39 33.66
C GLU A 136 -8.64 -15.66 33.75
N ALA A 137 -9.08 -16.22 32.62
CA ALA A 137 -9.83 -17.47 32.62
C ALA A 137 -8.98 -18.67 33.12
N VAL A 138 -7.67 -18.66 32.88
CA VAL A 138 -6.76 -19.72 33.33
C VAL A 138 -6.32 -19.53 34.79
N GLU A 139 -5.91 -18.32 35.16
CA GLU A 139 -5.33 -18.04 36.48
C GLU A 139 -6.39 -17.76 37.55
N GLY A 140 -7.57 -17.30 37.14
CA GLY A 140 -8.68 -16.92 38.02
C GLY A 140 -8.96 -15.41 38.00
N VAL A 141 -10.23 -15.07 38.24
CA VAL A 141 -10.71 -13.67 38.26
C VAL A 141 -9.97 -12.87 39.32
N GLY A 142 -9.37 -11.75 38.91
CA GLY A 142 -8.59 -10.88 39.79
C GLY A 142 -7.15 -11.33 40.08
N GLU A 143 -6.76 -12.54 39.66
CA GLU A 143 -5.40 -13.07 39.83
C GLU A 143 -4.50 -12.80 38.61
N ALA A 144 -5.10 -12.53 37.44
CA ALA A 144 -4.34 -12.21 36.23
C ALA A 144 -3.73 -10.79 36.26
N PRO A 145 -2.43 -10.64 36.01
CA PRO A 145 -1.81 -9.33 35.89
C PRO A 145 -2.31 -8.58 34.66
N SER A 146 -2.54 -7.27 34.80
CA SER A 146 -2.92 -6.40 33.67
C SER A 146 -1.73 -5.86 32.86
N TYR A 147 -0.50 -6.14 33.31
CA TYR A 147 0.75 -5.68 32.68
C TYR A 147 0.72 -4.19 32.23
N LYS A 148 0.16 -3.29 33.05
CA LYS A 148 0.01 -1.86 32.72
C LYS A 148 1.35 -1.24 32.31
N GLY A 149 1.33 -0.38 31.30
CA GLY A 149 2.54 0.23 30.77
C GLY A 149 3.45 -0.74 29.99
N THR A 150 3.00 -1.96 29.68
CA THR A 150 3.75 -2.94 28.87
C THR A 150 2.91 -3.40 27.70
N ALA A 151 3.41 -3.22 26.48
CA ALA A 151 2.79 -3.79 25.30
C ALA A 151 3.12 -5.28 25.21
N TYR A 152 2.12 -6.14 25.02
CA TYR A 152 2.31 -7.59 24.91
C TYR A 152 1.35 -8.24 23.93
N LEU A 153 1.81 -9.35 23.33
CA LEU A 153 1.06 -10.15 22.37
C LEU A 153 0.69 -11.48 23.02
N VAL A 154 -0.60 -11.80 23.06
CA VAL A 154 -1.12 -13.11 23.48
C VAL A 154 -1.41 -13.94 22.23
N LEU A 155 -0.92 -15.18 22.19
CA LEU A 155 -1.26 -16.20 21.20
C LEU A 155 -2.03 -17.31 21.93
N GLU A 156 -3.23 -17.59 21.47
CA GLU A 156 -4.12 -18.59 22.07
C GLU A 156 -4.10 -19.89 21.27
N ASP A 157 -4.00 -21.00 21.98
CA ASP A 157 -3.99 -22.37 21.44
C ASP A 157 -3.06 -22.55 20.23
N LEU A 158 -1.86 -21.96 20.30
CA LEU A 158 -0.85 -22.03 19.27
C LEU A 158 -0.44 -23.49 19.05
N ASP A 159 -0.66 -24.01 17.84
CA ASP A 159 -0.15 -25.32 17.42
C ASP A 159 1.37 -25.28 17.25
N VAL A 160 2.06 -25.96 18.16
CA VAL A 160 3.52 -26.07 18.20
C VAL A 160 4.06 -27.30 17.49
N THR A 161 3.18 -28.14 16.93
CA THR A 161 3.56 -29.37 16.24
C THR A 161 4.48 -29.07 15.05
N GLN A 162 4.14 -28.02 14.29
CA GLN A 162 4.95 -27.52 13.18
C GLN A 162 6.31 -26.94 13.61
N PHE A 163 6.46 -26.59 14.88
CA PHE A 163 7.70 -26.04 15.45
C PHE A 163 8.54 -27.10 16.19
N GLY A 164 8.26 -28.39 15.94
CA GLY A 164 8.96 -29.50 16.60
C GLY A 164 8.55 -29.67 18.06
N ASN A 165 7.28 -29.42 18.38
CA ASN A 165 6.70 -29.53 19.74
C ASN A 165 7.39 -28.62 20.78
N ARG A 166 7.87 -27.45 20.34
CA ARG A 166 8.42 -26.41 21.22
C ARG A 166 7.84 -25.04 20.88
N ILE A 167 7.94 -24.13 21.85
CA ILE A 167 7.64 -22.72 21.59
C ILE A 167 8.71 -22.18 20.62
N PRO A 168 8.32 -21.62 19.46
CA PRO A 168 9.28 -21.00 18.54
C PRO A 168 9.76 -19.64 19.06
N GLN A 169 10.88 -19.18 18.53
CA GLN A 169 11.43 -17.87 18.84
C GLN A 169 10.70 -16.80 18.04
N PHE A 170 9.90 -15.99 18.72
CA PHE A 170 9.16 -14.92 18.08
C PHE A 170 10.01 -13.65 17.91
N ASN A 171 9.79 -12.96 16.80
CA ASN A 171 10.19 -11.58 16.65
C ASN A 171 9.00 -10.81 16.09
N VAL A 172 8.80 -9.59 16.58
CA VAL A 172 7.66 -8.75 16.23
C VAL A 172 8.16 -7.38 15.83
N GLU A 173 7.70 -6.89 14.69
CA GLU A 173 7.88 -5.50 14.30
C GLU A 173 6.92 -4.61 15.11
N VAL A 174 7.46 -3.70 15.90
CA VAL A 174 6.71 -2.80 16.79
C VAL A 174 6.83 -1.37 16.27
N PHE A 175 5.68 -0.69 16.19
CA PHE A 175 5.59 0.73 15.86
C PHE A 175 5.21 1.48 17.11
N ARG A 176 6.13 2.29 17.62
CA ARG A 176 5.92 3.07 18.83
C ARG A 176 6.28 4.53 18.59
N GLN A 177 5.39 5.43 18.99
CA GLN A 177 5.64 6.86 19.00
C GLN A 177 5.72 7.31 20.46
N PRO A 178 6.92 7.38 21.07
CA PRO A 178 7.03 7.77 22.47
C PRO A 178 6.47 9.17 22.71
N GLU A 179 5.79 9.36 23.83
CA GLU A 179 5.49 10.70 24.32
C GLU A 179 6.81 11.41 24.67
N VAL A 180 6.94 12.64 24.19
CA VAL A 180 8.05 13.53 24.49
C VAL A 180 7.39 14.79 25.03
N PRO A 181 7.63 15.15 26.30
CA PRO A 181 7.09 16.36 26.90
C PRO A 181 7.36 17.58 26.01
N ALA A 182 6.32 18.38 25.75
CA ALA A 182 6.43 19.60 24.95
C ALA A 182 7.46 20.60 25.52
N THR A 183 7.74 20.50 26.82
CA THR A 183 8.76 21.29 27.52
C THR A 183 10.19 20.98 27.10
N LEU A 184 10.46 19.76 26.61
CA LEU A 184 11.81 19.33 26.22
C LEU A 184 12.13 19.66 24.77
N VAL A 185 11.12 19.68 23.89
CA VAL A 185 11.28 19.98 22.47
C VAL A 185 10.02 20.70 21.97
N PRO A 186 10.00 22.05 21.93
CA PRO A 186 8.82 22.82 21.50
C PRO A 186 8.32 22.46 20.08
N GLU A 187 9.24 22.05 19.21
CA GLU A 187 8.96 21.61 17.83
C GLU A 187 8.22 20.26 17.74
N VAL A 188 8.16 19.49 18.85
CA VAL A 188 7.37 18.25 18.94
C VAL A 188 5.85 18.51 18.88
N ALA A 189 5.42 19.76 18.97
CA ALA A 189 4.05 20.16 18.63
C ALA A 189 3.69 19.84 17.15
N LEU A 190 4.70 19.71 16.27
CA LEU A 190 4.54 19.41 14.85
C LEU A 190 4.85 17.94 14.51
N ARG A 191 4.43 16.98 15.33
CA ARG A 191 4.52 15.55 14.97
C ARG A 191 3.71 15.29 13.69
N PRO A 192 4.34 14.93 12.55
CA PRO A 192 3.59 14.67 11.32
C PRO A 192 2.56 13.55 11.51
N GLY A 193 2.90 12.54 12.33
CA GLY A 193 2.00 11.44 12.68
C GLY A 193 0.65 11.87 13.25
N ASN A 194 0.61 12.96 14.03
CA ASN A 194 -0.59 13.40 14.73
C ASN A 194 -1.32 14.54 14.01
N ASN A 195 -0.66 15.23 13.08
CA ASN A 195 -1.17 16.46 12.48
C ASN A 195 -1.41 16.34 10.98
N LEU A 196 -0.95 15.27 10.32
CA LEU A 196 -1.18 15.07 8.90
C LEU A 196 -2.66 14.75 8.66
N ARG A 197 -3.33 15.63 7.90
CA ARG A 197 -4.77 15.55 7.64
C ARG A 197 -5.13 14.88 6.31
N GLY A 198 -4.22 14.87 5.35
CA GLY A 198 -4.50 14.22 4.07
C GLY A 198 -3.28 13.71 3.34
N VAL A 199 -3.49 12.63 2.59
CA VAL A 199 -2.46 11.95 1.77
C VAL A 199 -2.92 11.81 0.33
N ALA A 200 -1.97 11.62 -0.59
CA ALA A 200 -2.27 11.16 -1.95
C ALA A 200 -2.05 9.66 -2.06
N LEU A 201 -3.04 8.94 -2.57
CA LEU A 201 -2.93 7.51 -2.83
C LEU A 201 -2.30 7.29 -4.20
N THR A 202 -1.00 6.98 -4.20
CA THR A 202 -0.15 6.78 -5.39
C THR A 202 0.23 5.30 -5.56
N PRO A 203 0.55 4.82 -6.78
CA PRO A 203 0.85 5.58 -8.01
C PRO A 203 -0.35 6.00 -8.86
N GLY A 204 -1.58 5.55 -8.54
CA GLY A 204 -2.76 5.78 -9.38
C GLY A 204 -2.78 4.97 -10.68
N THR A 205 -1.96 3.91 -10.72
CA THR A 205 -1.86 2.89 -11.75
C THR A 205 -1.81 1.52 -11.11
N GLY A 206 -1.98 0.47 -11.93
CA GLY A 206 -2.11 -0.91 -11.52
C GLY A 206 -3.56 -1.35 -11.71
N GLU A 207 -3.78 -2.23 -12.69
CA GLU A 207 -5.11 -2.58 -13.20
C GLU A 207 -6.11 -3.03 -12.13
N TYR A 208 -5.63 -3.65 -11.04
CA TYR A 208 -6.44 -4.12 -9.92
C TYR A 208 -5.90 -3.65 -8.55
N ALA A 209 -4.94 -2.72 -8.53
CA ALA A 209 -4.25 -2.31 -7.30
C ALA A 209 -5.20 -1.63 -6.29
N LEU A 210 -6.29 -1.05 -6.78
CA LEU A 210 -7.32 -0.38 -5.98
C LEU A 210 -8.44 -1.31 -5.49
N ALA A 211 -8.44 -2.60 -5.86
CA ALA A 211 -9.49 -3.51 -5.42
C ALA A 211 -9.32 -3.87 -3.94
N ALA A 212 -10.40 -3.77 -3.15
CA ALA A 212 -10.45 -4.21 -1.76
C ALA A 212 -10.56 -5.74 -1.64
N GLU A 213 -11.04 -6.41 -2.68
CA GLU A 213 -11.15 -7.87 -2.78
C GLU A 213 -9.92 -8.50 -3.45
N PRO A 214 -9.49 -9.72 -3.06
CA PRO A 214 -8.40 -10.41 -3.75
C PRO A 214 -8.73 -10.69 -5.22
N VAL A 215 -7.88 -10.20 -6.11
CA VAL A 215 -7.96 -10.44 -7.55
C VAL A 215 -6.79 -11.31 -7.96
N SER A 216 -7.05 -12.34 -8.77
CA SER A 216 -6.01 -13.24 -9.27
C SER A 216 -6.12 -13.45 -10.77
N TYR A 217 -4.96 -13.67 -11.39
CA TYR A 217 -4.83 -14.16 -12.75
C TYR A 217 -4.77 -15.69 -12.74
N TYR A 218 -5.54 -16.32 -13.62
CA TYR A 218 -5.35 -17.72 -13.95
C TYR A 218 -4.21 -17.85 -14.95
N ILE A 219 -3.13 -18.53 -14.58
CA ILE A 219 -1.97 -18.73 -15.45
C ILE A 219 -2.11 -20.06 -16.20
N ARG A 220 -2.35 -21.15 -15.46
CA ARG A 220 -2.60 -22.49 -15.98
C ARG A 220 -3.24 -23.37 -14.91
N LYS A 221 -3.55 -24.62 -15.25
CA LYS A 221 -4.17 -25.56 -14.32
C LYS A 221 -3.33 -25.70 -13.05
N GLY A 222 -3.92 -25.35 -11.92
CA GLY A 222 -3.27 -25.41 -10.60
C GLY A 222 -2.32 -24.23 -10.29
N GLU A 223 -2.22 -23.23 -11.17
CA GLU A 223 -1.37 -22.06 -10.96
C GLU A 223 -2.17 -20.76 -11.13
N THR A 224 -2.28 -20.02 -10.04
CA THR A 224 -2.87 -18.68 -10.00
C THR A 224 -1.85 -17.70 -9.45
N ARG A 225 -1.94 -16.45 -9.88
CA ARG A 225 -1.07 -15.36 -9.40
C ARG A 225 -1.95 -14.25 -8.87
N ALA A 226 -1.75 -13.84 -7.62
CA ALA A 226 -2.43 -12.68 -7.07
C ALA A 226 -2.01 -11.39 -7.81
N ALA A 227 -2.96 -10.51 -8.06
CA ALA A 227 -2.74 -9.22 -8.70
C ALA A 227 -2.51 -8.11 -7.66
N ASN A 228 -3.22 -8.16 -6.54
CA ASN A 228 -3.28 -7.10 -5.51
C ASN A 228 -3.08 -7.60 -4.08
N VAL A 229 -2.42 -8.75 -3.92
CA VAL A 229 -2.00 -9.29 -2.61
C VAL A 229 -0.50 -9.53 -2.70
N ASN A 230 0.29 -8.50 -2.38
CA ASN A 230 1.74 -8.51 -2.48
C ASN A 230 2.42 -8.40 -1.10
N ASN A 231 1.68 -8.73 -0.04
CA ASN A 231 2.09 -8.61 1.35
C ASN A 231 1.90 -9.94 2.11
N ALA A 232 2.45 -10.02 3.33
CA ALA A 232 2.46 -11.25 4.12
C ALA A 232 1.16 -11.51 4.90
N SER A 233 0.23 -10.55 4.96
CA SER A 233 -1.04 -10.70 5.70
C SER A 233 -2.11 -11.48 4.93
N GLY A 234 -1.91 -11.68 3.62
CA GLY A 234 -2.91 -12.30 2.74
C GLY A 234 -4.11 -11.39 2.40
N GLN A 235 -4.19 -10.19 2.99
CA GLN A 235 -5.18 -9.17 2.63
C GLN A 235 -4.73 -8.37 1.42
N THR A 236 -5.67 -7.66 0.78
CA THR A 236 -5.37 -6.80 -0.35
C THR A 236 -4.49 -5.62 0.05
N ASP A 237 -3.63 -5.20 -0.88
CA ASP A 237 -2.67 -4.12 -0.64
C ASP A 237 -3.36 -2.81 -0.25
N LEU A 238 -4.55 -2.52 -0.80
CA LEU A 238 -5.36 -1.37 -0.42
C LEU A 238 -5.78 -1.43 1.06
N LEU A 239 -6.42 -2.52 1.49
CA LEU A 239 -6.95 -2.62 2.86
C LEU A 239 -5.83 -2.62 3.90
N VAL A 240 -4.71 -3.27 3.59
CA VAL A 240 -3.51 -3.21 4.43
C VAL A 240 -2.99 -1.77 4.55
N SER A 241 -2.94 -1.04 3.44
CA SER A 241 -2.48 0.35 3.43
C SER A 241 -3.41 1.28 4.20
N LEU A 242 -4.74 1.10 4.10
CA LEU A 242 -5.73 1.89 4.86
C LEU A 242 -5.65 1.60 6.36
N SER A 243 -5.54 0.34 6.76
CA SER A 243 -5.36 -0.04 8.15
C SER A 243 -4.10 0.58 8.75
N GLN A 244 -2.99 0.56 8.00
CA GLN A 244 -1.74 1.21 8.42
C GLN A 244 -1.88 2.72 8.50
N LEU A 245 -2.53 3.35 7.52
CA LEU A 245 -2.80 4.79 7.51
C LEU A 245 -3.59 5.21 8.75
N SER A 246 -4.68 4.53 9.05
CA SER A 246 -5.56 4.85 10.19
C SER A 246 -4.91 4.57 11.53
N ALA A 247 -4.04 3.56 11.62
CA ALA A 247 -3.27 3.31 12.83
C ALA A 247 -2.17 4.36 13.05
N GLU A 248 -1.41 4.72 12.00
CA GLU A 248 -0.22 5.57 12.15
C GLU A 248 -0.50 7.06 12.07
N LEU A 249 -1.53 7.46 11.31
CA LEU A 249 -1.93 8.85 11.06
C LEU A 249 -3.41 9.05 11.46
N PRO A 250 -3.74 8.99 12.77
CA PRO A 250 -5.13 9.01 13.23
C PRO A 250 -5.90 10.30 12.89
N ALA A 251 -5.19 11.41 12.65
CA ALA A 251 -5.78 12.68 12.20
C ALA A 251 -5.99 12.78 10.69
N CYS A 252 -5.53 11.77 9.92
CA CYS A 252 -5.67 11.75 8.47
C CYS A 252 -7.11 11.40 8.09
N ASP A 253 -7.88 12.43 7.76
CA ASP A 253 -9.30 12.37 7.44
C ASP A 253 -9.59 12.59 5.96
N ALA A 254 -8.55 12.78 5.11
CA ALA A 254 -8.70 13.01 3.67
C ALA A 254 -7.71 12.19 2.82
N VAL A 255 -8.17 11.73 1.65
CA VAL A 255 -7.35 11.02 0.66
C VAL A 255 -7.59 11.59 -0.74
N SER A 256 -6.50 11.95 -1.42
CA SER A 256 -6.51 12.20 -2.86
C SER A 256 -6.38 10.87 -3.60
N LEU A 257 -7.48 10.35 -4.13
CA LEU A 257 -7.51 9.11 -4.92
C LEU A 257 -7.06 9.41 -6.36
N VAL A 258 -5.80 9.10 -6.65
CA VAL A 258 -5.21 9.31 -7.98
C VAL A 258 -5.58 8.13 -8.89
N VAL A 259 -6.10 8.40 -10.09
CA VAL A 259 -6.41 7.35 -11.08
C VAL A 259 -6.04 7.82 -12.48
N SER A 260 -5.23 7.02 -13.19
CA SER A 260 -4.52 7.50 -14.38
C SER A 260 -5.01 6.91 -15.71
N TRP A 261 -5.14 7.77 -16.72
CA TRP A 261 -5.13 7.40 -18.16
C TRP A 261 -3.84 7.90 -18.81
N PHE A 262 -3.62 7.54 -20.07
CA PHE A 262 -2.35 7.76 -20.75
C PHE A 262 -2.48 8.75 -21.91
N GLY A 263 -1.69 9.81 -21.85
CA GLY A 263 -1.44 10.73 -22.96
C GLY A 263 -0.33 10.21 -23.87
N ASP A 264 -0.44 10.41 -25.18
CA ASP A 264 0.53 9.89 -26.16
C ASP A 264 1.25 10.95 -27.02
N ASP A 265 0.95 12.25 -26.85
CA ASP A 265 1.59 13.34 -27.59
C ASP A 265 1.62 14.64 -26.75
N LEU A 266 2.65 15.47 -26.89
CA LEU A 266 2.70 16.82 -26.29
C LEU A 266 1.93 17.88 -27.09
N ARG A 267 1.50 17.58 -28.32
CA ARG A 267 0.70 18.47 -29.15
C ARG A 267 -0.78 18.21 -28.86
N CYS A 268 -1.46 19.18 -28.28
CA CYS A 268 -2.82 19.03 -27.75
C CYS A 268 -3.83 18.57 -28.81
N ASN A 269 -3.69 19.00 -30.06
CA ASN A 269 -4.56 18.58 -31.16
C ASN A 269 -4.36 17.13 -31.62
N LEU A 270 -3.26 16.49 -31.23
CA LEU A 270 -2.92 15.11 -31.58
C LEU A 270 -2.87 14.18 -30.36
N CYS A 271 -2.78 14.74 -29.16
CA CYS A 271 -2.74 14.01 -27.91
C CYS A 271 -4.06 13.30 -27.66
N ARG A 272 -4.01 11.97 -27.57
CA ARG A 272 -5.12 11.14 -27.11
C ARG A 272 -4.90 10.79 -25.65
N ILE A 273 -5.97 10.83 -24.86
CA ILE A 273 -6.01 10.41 -23.46
C ILE A 273 -6.89 9.17 -23.40
N GLU A 274 -6.26 8.01 -23.27
CA GLU A 274 -6.97 6.72 -23.29
C GLU A 274 -6.48 5.80 -22.15
N PRO A 275 -7.35 4.91 -21.64
CA PRO A 275 -6.94 3.92 -20.66
C PRO A 275 -6.09 2.84 -21.33
N ALA A 276 -5.11 2.30 -20.59
CA ALA A 276 -4.20 1.30 -21.11
C ALA A 276 -4.00 0.13 -20.15
N VAL A 277 -3.60 -1.01 -20.69
CA VAL A 277 -3.29 -2.25 -19.96
C VAL A 277 -1.80 -2.57 -20.03
N GLU A 278 -1.30 -3.36 -19.10
CA GLU A 278 0.06 -3.89 -19.08
C GLU A 278 0.24 -5.00 -20.13
N GLN A 279 -0.84 -5.72 -20.41
CA GLN A 279 -0.89 -6.84 -21.35
C GLN A 279 -2.34 -7.21 -21.71
N THR A 280 -2.54 -7.90 -22.84
CA THR A 280 -3.88 -8.17 -23.42
C THR A 280 -4.37 -9.61 -23.30
N VAL A 281 -3.59 -10.50 -22.68
CA VAL A 281 -3.79 -11.97 -22.73
C VAL A 281 -4.39 -12.52 -21.42
N GLN A 282 -3.81 -12.18 -20.27
CA GLN A 282 -4.20 -12.69 -18.96
C GLN A 282 -5.30 -11.80 -18.37
N GLU A 283 -6.38 -12.40 -17.89
CA GLU A 283 -7.50 -11.68 -17.30
C GLU A 283 -7.96 -12.35 -16.01
N SER A 284 -8.52 -11.56 -15.10
CA SER A 284 -9.16 -12.11 -13.91
C SER A 284 -10.59 -12.52 -14.23
N GLN A 285 -10.97 -13.71 -13.77
CA GLN A 285 -12.33 -14.22 -13.94
C GLN A 285 -13.31 -13.56 -12.97
N THR A 286 -12.84 -13.08 -11.82
CA THR A 286 -13.68 -12.46 -10.78
C THR A 286 -13.83 -10.95 -10.96
N MET A 287 -12.85 -10.30 -11.61
CA MET A 287 -12.87 -8.87 -11.93
C MET A 287 -12.25 -8.65 -13.32
N PRO A 288 -12.98 -8.89 -14.42
CA PRO A 288 -12.48 -8.59 -15.76
C PRO A 288 -12.11 -7.11 -15.90
N TRP A 289 -11.08 -6.80 -16.66
CA TRP A 289 -10.66 -5.40 -16.79
C TRP A 289 -11.60 -4.65 -17.73
N ARG A 290 -12.19 -3.57 -17.22
CA ARG A 290 -13.06 -2.67 -17.98
C ARG A 290 -12.85 -1.23 -17.56
N VAL A 291 -12.77 -0.34 -18.55
CA VAL A 291 -12.72 1.11 -18.37
C VAL A 291 -13.41 1.78 -19.55
N SER A 292 -14.42 2.62 -19.30
CA SER A 292 -15.10 3.42 -20.34
C SER A 292 -15.66 2.58 -21.49
N GLY A 293 -16.23 1.42 -21.16
CA GLY A 293 -16.75 0.44 -22.12
C GLY A 293 -15.69 -0.40 -22.85
N MET A 294 -14.40 -0.12 -22.65
CA MET A 294 -13.34 -0.94 -23.25
C MET A 294 -13.14 -2.25 -22.49
N VAL A 295 -12.66 -3.24 -23.24
CA VAL A 295 -12.20 -4.53 -22.72
C VAL A 295 -10.69 -4.66 -22.92
N ARG A 296 -10.07 -5.55 -22.15
CA ARG A 296 -8.61 -5.76 -22.16
C ARG A 296 -8.02 -5.98 -23.55
N ASN A 297 -8.63 -6.84 -24.35
CA ASN A 297 -8.06 -7.25 -25.64
C ASN A 297 -8.14 -6.16 -26.74
N THR A 298 -8.96 -5.12 -26.54
CA THR A 298 -9.06 -3.96 -27.43
C THR A 298 -8.34 -2.73 -26.88
N ALA A 299 -7.81 -2.81 -25.65
CA ALA A 299 -7.14 -1.69 -25.01
C ALA A 299 -5.72 -1.49 -25.57
N LYS A 300 -5.26 -0.23 -25.57
CA LYS A 300 -3.84 0.07 -25.76
C LYS A 300 -3.01 -0.64 -24.68
N THR A 301 -1.86 -1.18 -25.08
CA THR A 301 -0.82 -1.59 -24.13
C THR A 301 0.09 -0.42 -23.81
N VAL A 302 0.44 -0.24 -22.54
CA VAL A 302 1.49 0.73 -22.15
C VAL A 302 2.83 0.36 -22.81
N SER A 303 3.67 1.36 -23.06
CA SER A 303 5.03 1.13 -23.58
C SER A 303 5.83 0.18 -22.69
N GLN A 304 6.86 -0.44 -23.28
CA GLN A 304 7.75 -1.35 -22.56
C GLN A 304 9.16 -0.82 -22.48
N THR A 305 9.80 -1.03 -21.34
CA THR A 305 11.23 -0.79 -21.11
C THR A 305 11.88 -2.12 -20.69
N ALA A 306 12.88 -2.57 -21.44
CA ALA A 306 13.56 -3.86 -21.21
C ALA A 306 12.59 -5.07 -21.09
N GLY A 307 11.56 -5.11 -21.94
CA GLY A 307 10.58 -6.21 -22.00
C GLY A 307 9.57 -6.23 -20.84
N ARG A 308 9.48 -5.16 -20.05
CA ARG A 308 8.49 -4.98 -18.99
C ARG A 308 7.65 -3.73 -19.25
N PRO A 309 6.37 -3.70 -18.83
CA PRO A 309 5.56 -2.48 -18.84
C PRO A 309 6.32 -1.34 -18.15
N THR A 310 6.40 -0.18 -18.80
CA THR A 310 7.02 1.02 -18.23
C THR A 310 6.17 1.60 -17.10
N PHE A 311 4.84 1.53 -17.26
CA PHE A 311 3.86 1.96 -16.27
C PHE A 311 3.01 0.76 -15.83
N GLY A 312 2.35 0.88 -14.67
CA GLY A 312 1.20 0.04 -14.38
C GLY A 312 0.01 0.46 -15.23
N GLY A 313 -0.92 -0.44 -15.52
CA GLY A 313 -2.11 -0.14 -16.33
C GLY A 313 -3.10 0.78 -15.63
N THR A 314 -4.10 1.29 -16.35
CA THR A 314 -5.21 2.04 -15.76
C THR A 314 -6.00 1.12 -14.80
N PRO A 315 -6.27 1.54 -13.55
CA PRO A 315 -7.13 0.78 -12.65
C PRO A 315 -8.51 0.53 -13.25
N SER A 316 -9.03 -0.69 -13.13
CA SER A 316 -10.36 -1.04 -13.63
C SER A 316 -11.43 -0.23 -12.92
N ASP A 317 -12.55 0.06 -13.61
CA ASP A 317 -13.68 0.80 -13.03
C ASP A 317 -14.16 0.16 -11.71
N GLN A 318 -14.28 -1.16 -11.69
CA GLN A 318 -14.70 -1.91 -10.50
C GLN A 318 -13.71 -1.75 -9.34
N SER A 319 -12.40 -1.75 -9.61
CA SER A 319 -11.39 -1.52 -8.56
C SER A 319 -11.45 -0.09 -8.00
N VAL A 320 -11.75 0.91 -8.83
CA VAL A 320 -11.93 2.30 -8.40
C VAL A 320 -13.16 2.45 -7.51
N ILE A 321 -14.29 1.85 -7.89
CA ILE A 321 -15.50 1.82 -7.06
C ILE A 321 -15.21 1.15 -5.71
N SER A 322 -14.51 0.01 -5.72
CA SER A 322 -14.10 -0.72 -4.51
C SER A 322 -13.25 0.17 -3.58
N ALA A 323 -12.27 0.91 -4.12
CA ALA A 323 -11.47 1.85 -3.35
C ALA A 323 -12.28 3.01 -2.75
N ILE A 324 -13.20 3.62 -3.51
CA ILE A 324 -14.07 4.69 -3.00
C ILE A 324 -14.90 4.19 -1.82
N ASN A 325 -15.47 2.98 -1.94
CA ASN A 325 -16.25 2.38 -0.87
C ASN A 325 -15.40 2.06 0.37
N ALA A 326 -14.20 1.50 0.19
CA ALA A 326 -13.28 1.20 1.28
C ALA A 326 -12.81 2.47 2.01
N LEU A 327 -12.46 3.53 1.28
CA LEU A 327 -12.09 4.82 1.84
C LEU A 327 -13.21 5.44 2.66
N ARG A 328 -14.46 5.39 2.16
CA ARG A 328 -15.63 5.90 2.86
C ARG A 328 -15.93 5.09 4.12
N ALA A 329 -15.81 3.76 4.06
CA ALA A 329 -15.98 2.88 5.21
C ALA A 329 -14.95 3.15 6.32
N ASP A 330 -13.74 3.58 5.95
CA ASP A 330 -12.68 4.01 6.87
C ASP A 330 -12.78 5.51 7.27
N GLY A 331 -13.92 6.16 6.95
CA GLY A 331 -14.22 7.52 7.37
C GLY A 331 -13.41 8.62 6.66
N LYS A 332 -12.82 8.34 5.49
CA LYS A 332 -12.02 9.32 4.76
C LYS A 332 -12.89 10.18 3.83
N ARG A 333 -12.61 11.48 3.80
CA ARG A 333 -13.01 12.38 2.71
C ARG A 333 -12.18 12.09 1.46
N ILE A 334 -12.81 12.07 0.30
CA ILE A 334 -12.20 11.62 -0.95
C ILE A 334 -12.15 12.80 -1.93
N MET A 335 -10.95 13.21 -2.31
CA MET A 335 -10.74 14.00 -3.51
C MET A 335 -10.37 13.06 -4.65
N PHE A 336 -11.24 12.93 -5.65
CA PHE A 336 -10.90 12.15 -6.84
C PHE A 336 -9.97 12.97 -7.75
N TYR A 337 -8.88 12.36 -8.18
CA TYR A 337 -7.87 13.01 -8.99
C TYR A 337 -7.59 12.20 -10.27
N PRO A 338 -8.27 12.53 -11.39
CA PRO A 338 -7.92 12.02 -12.71
C PRO A 338 -6.53 12.53 -13.12
N PHE A 339 -5.63 11.60 -13.35
CA PHE A 339 -4.23 11.89 -13.66
C PHE A 339 -3.86 11.46 -15.07
N ILE A 340 -2.96 12.19 -15.73
CA ILE A 340 -2.49 11.85 -17.08
C ILE A 340 -1.01 11.45 -16.97
N LEU A 341 -0.70 10.23 -17.36
CA LEU A 341 0.68 9.79 -17.56
C LEU A 341 1.03 9.90 -19.03
N MET A 342 2.17 10.52 -19.35
CA MET A 342 2.61 10.61 -20.75
C MET A 342 3.39 9.35 -21.11
N ASP A 343 2.78 8.48 -21.90
CA ASP A 343 3.37 7.24 -22.39
C ASP A 343 4.00 7.45 -23.77
N ILE A 344 5.10 8.21 -23.77
CA ILE A 344 5.86 8.58 -24.96
C ILE A 344 7.27 8.00 -24.80
N PRO A 345 7.59 6.83 -25.37
CA PRO A 345 8.92 6.23 -25.25
C PRO A 345 9.96 6.99 -26.07
N ALA A 346 11.25 6.68 -25.88
CA ALA A 346 12.31 7.20 -26.74
C ALA A 346 12.15 6.69 -28.19
N GLY A 347 12.56 7.51 -29.17
CA GLY A 347 12.43 7.17 -30.60
C GLY A 347 10.97 7.11 -31.06
N ASN A 348 10.12 7.98 -30.52
CA ASN A 348 8.68 8.02 -30.79
C ASN A 348 8.32 8.61 -32.17
N GLY A 349 9.23 9.32 -32.84
CA GLY A 349 9.01 9.96 -34.13
C GLY A 349 7.97 11.09 -34.10
N LEU A 350 7.62 11.60 -32.92
CA LEU A 350 6.70 12.72 -32.76
C LEU A 350 7.51 14.02 -32.74
N ILE A 351 7.12 14.99 -33.56
CA ILE A 351 7.77 16.30 -33.54
C ILE A 351 7.60 16.95 -32.16
N ASP A 352 8.70 17.41 -31.55
CA ASP A 352 8.67 18.13 -30.28
C ASP A 352 8.15 19.56 -30.49
N PRO A 353 6.97 19.92 -29.96
CA PRO A 353 6.41 21.26 -30.14
C PRO A 353 7.24 22.36 -29.47
N TRP A 354 8.17 22.01 -28.58
CA TRP A 354 9.03 22.98 -27.86
C TRP A 354 10.35 23.28 -28.56
N THR A 355 10.83 22.35 -29.39
CA THR A 355 12.18 22.44 -29.98
C THR A 355 12.20 22.24 -31.50
N GLY A 356 11.14 21.69 -32.08
CA GLY A 356 11.09 21.26 -33.48
C GLY A 356 11.87 19.98 -33.78
N ALA A 357 12.41 19.30 -32.76
CA ALA A 357 13.13 18.04 -32.93
C ALA A 357 12.21 16.93 -33.47
N ALA A 358 12.80 15.92 -34.10
CA ALA A 358 12.07 14.79 -34.70
C ALA A 358 11.40 13.85 -33.68
N ASP A 359 11.85 13.90 -32.42
CA ASP A 359 11.34 13.10 -31.31
C ASP A 359 10.96 13.99 -30.14
N GLN A 360 9.85 13.67 -29.48
CA GLN A 360 9.49 14.24 -28.19
C GLN A 360 10.36 13.61 -27.09
N PRO A 361 10.63 14.34 -25.98
CA PRO A 361 11.33 13.78 -24.84
C PRO A 361 10.62 12.54 -24.30
N ALA A 362 11.37 11.52 -23.88
CA ALA A 362 10.79 10.30 -23.33
C ALA A 362 10.08 10.57 -21.99
N PHE A 363 8.87 10.02 -21.84
CA PHE A 363 8.00 10.09 -20.67
C PHE A 363 7.92 11.50 -20.06
N PRO A 364 7.52 12.51 -20.86
CA PRO A 364 7.60 13.90 -20.43
C PRO A 364 6.54 14.21 -19.37
N TRP A 365 6.76 15.27 -18.60
CA TRP A 365 5.72 15.77 -17.71
C TRP A 365 4.54 16.34 -18.53
N ARG A 366 3.30 15.94 -18.21
CA ARG A 366 2.06 16.36 -18.90
C ARG A 366 1.84 17.87 -18.96
N GLY A 367 2.44 18.63 -18.04
CA GLY A 367 2.36 20.10 -18.06
C GLY A 367 3.05 20.73 -19.27
N ARG A 368 3.73 19.93 -20.09
CA ARG A 368 4.31 20.32 -21.39
C ARG A 368 3.34 20.15 -22.57
N ILE A 369 2.14 19.59 -22.38
CA ILE A 369 1.11 19.54 -23.44
C ILE A 369 0.78 20.98 -23.86
N THR A 370 0.89 21.26 -25.16
CA THR A 370 0.83 22.60 -25.75
C THR A 370 0.30 22.55 -27.19
N LEU A 371 0.29 23.66 -27.92
CA LEU A 371 -0.09 23.71 -29.34
C LEU A 371 0.85 22.88 -30.24
N SER A 372 0.49 22.72 -31.51
CA SER A 372 1.31 22.05 -32.55
C SER A 372 2.74 22.61 -32.63
N ALA A 373 2.91 23.91 -32.36
CA ALA A 373 4.18 24.52 -31.97
C ALA A 373 3.93 25.44 -30.75
N ALA A 374 4.73 25.27 -29.70
CA ALA A 374 4.52 25.93 -28.42
C ALA A 374 4.57 27.47 -28.54
N PRO A 375 3.85 28.23 -27.69
CA PRO A 375 3.95 29.68 -27.66
C PRO A 375 5.41 30.17 -27.59
N GLY A 376 5.78 31.07 -28.50
CA GLY A 376 7.14 31.59 -28.64
C GLY A 376 8.02 30.83 -29.64
N GLN A 377 7.56 29.68 -30.16
CA GLN A 377 8.23 28.97 -31.25
C GLN A 377 7.80 29.51 -32.63
N ALA A 378 8.68 29.34 -33.62
CA ALA A 378 8.36 29.68 -35.00
C ALA A 378 7.17 28.85 -35.50
N GLY A 379 6.18 29.51 -36.12
CA GLY A 379 4.97 28.85 -36.61
C GLY A 379 3.95 28.51 -35.52
N SER A 380 4.11 28.99 -34.28
CA SER A 380 3.14 28.76 -33.21
C SER A 380 1.75 29.32 -33.57
N PRO A 381 0.67 28.53 -33.39
CA PRO A 381 -0.70 29.02 -33.55
C PRO A 381 -1.18 29.98 -32.44
N ASP A 382 -0.38 30.24 -31.41
CA ASP A 382 -0.78 31.06 -30.27
C ASP A 382 -1.31 32.44 -30.69
N LYS A 383 -2.34 32.93 -30.00
CA LYS A 383 -3.09 34.16 -30.31
C LYS A 383 -3.85 34.11 -31.64
N SER A 384 -4.31 32.93 -32.06
CA SER A 384 -5.11 32.78 -33.28
C SER A 384 -6.29 31.83 -33.10
N ALA A 385 -7.25 31.88 -34.02
CA ALA A 385 -8.37 30.93 -34.07
C ALA A 385 -7.93 29.46 -34.24
N ALA A 386 -6.74 29.21 -34.81
CA ALA A 386 -6.19 27.86 -34.89
C ALA A 386 -5.84 27.30 -33.51
N ALA A 387 -5.37 28.14 -32.58
CA ALA A 387 -5.14 27.71 -31.20
C ALA A 387 -6.44 27.25 -30.51
N ALA A 388 -7.55 27.98 -30.71
CA ALA A 388 -8.85 27.55 -30.20
C ALA A 388 -9.29 26.20 -30.78
N ALA A 389 -9.09 25.97 -32.08
CA ALA A 389 -9.42 24.70 -32.72
C ALA A 389 -8.57 23.54 -32.18
N GLU A 390 -7.27 23.75 -31.97
CA GLU A 390 -6.37 22.74 -31.39
C GLU A 390 -6.73 22.40 -29.94
N VAL A 391 -7.03 23.41 -29.12
CA VAL A 391 -7.51 23.20 -27.75
C VAL A 391 -8.87 22.50 -27.74
N ALA A 392 -9.81 22.88 -28.61
CA ALA A 392 -11.10 22.21 -28.73
C ALA A 392 -10.94 20.73 -29.10
N ALA A 393 -10.00 20.39 -29.99
CA ALA A 393 -9.69 19.01 -30.34
C ALA A 393 -9.16 18.21 -29.14
N PHE A 394 -8.30 18.81 -28.30
CA PHE A 394 -7.80 18.19 -27.08
C PHE A 394 -8.91 17.89 -26.06
N PHE A 395 -9.86 18.81 -25.89
CA PHE A 395 -11.01 18.58 -25.02
C PHE A 395 -11.93 17.49 -25.56
N GLY A 396 -12.00 17.30 -26.88
CA GLY A 396 -12.87 16.33 -27.53
C GLY A 396 -14.32 16.81 -27.61
N SER A 397 -15.22 15.91 -27.98
CA SER A 397 -16.65 16.19 -28.24
C SER A 397 -17.60 15.45 -27.31
N ALA A 398 -17.10 14.56 -26.44
CA ALA A 398 -17.89 13.79 -25.48
C ALA A 398 -18.90 14.65 -24.71
N GLN A 399 -20.12 14.17 -24.54
CA GLN A 399 -21.18 14.83 -23.78
C GLN A 399 -21.55 14.03 -22.54
N VAL A 400 -22.20 14.69 -21.57
CA VAL A 400 -22.68 14.03 -20.34
C VAL A 400 -23.64 12.86 -20.65
N SER A 401 -24.42 12.97 -21.74
CA SER A 401 -25.35 11.93 -22.18
C SER A 401 -24.69 10.69 -22.80
N ASP A 402 -23.40 10.75 -23.11
CA ASP A 402 -22.69 9.67 -23.80
C ASP A 402 -22.22 8.57 -22.84
N PHE A 403 -22.51 8.70 -21.54
CA PHE A 403 -22.09 7.77 -20.50
C PHE A 403 -23.29 7.02 -19.94
N VAL A 404 -23.20 5.68 -19.99
CA VAL A 404 -24.23 4.78 -19.50
C VAL A 404 -23.67 4.02 -18.29
N PRO A 405 -24.11 4.33 -17.06
CA PRO A 405 -23.70 3.60 -15.86
C PRO A 405 -24.22 2.15 -15.91
N GLY A 406 -23.33 1.20 -15.65
CA GLY A 406 -23.64 -0.20 -15.38
C GLY A 406 -23.62 -0.50 -13.89
N THR A 407 -23.46 -1.78 -13.52
CA THR A 407 -23.37 -2.20 -12.11
C THR A 407 -22.03 -1.80 -11.48
N ASP A 408 -20.93 -2.02 -12.19
CA ASP A 408 -19.55 -1.91 -11.71
C ASP A 408 -18.61 -1.21 -12.72
N THR A 409 -19.19 -0.57 -13.73
CA THR A 409 -18.47 0.14 -14.80
C THR A 409 -19.34 1.22 -15.41
N VAL A 410 -18.73 2.13 -16.17
CA VAL A 410 -19.44 3.11 -16.99
C VAL A 410 -19.06 2.87 -18.46
N ALA A 411 -20.05 2.68 -19.32
CA ALA A 411 -19.83 2.55 -20.75
C ALA A 411 -19.90 3.92 -21.43
N TYR A 412 -19.09 4.12 -22.46
CA TYR A 412 -19.15 5.30 -23.33
C TYR A 412 -19.72 4.92 -24.70
N THR A 413 -20.71 5.67 -25.17
CA THR A 413 -21.46 5.42 -26.42
C THR A 413 -21.39 6.58 -27.41
N GLY A 414 -20.65 7.64 -27.10
CA GLY A 414 -20.47 8.80 -27.96
C GLY A 414 -19.55 8.55 -29.15
N ALA A 415 -19.18 9.63 -29.84
CA ALA A 415 -18.24 9.59 -30.97
C ALA A 415 -16.90 8.97 -30.56
N PRO A 416 -16.15 8.29 -31.47
CA PRO A 416 -14.84 7.72 -31.19
C PRO A 416 -13.82 8.83 -30.90
N ASP A 417 -13.80 9.26 -29.64
CA ASP A 417 -13.10 10.41 -29.10
C ASP A 417 -12.23 9.94 -27.92
N TRP A 418 -11.00 10.47 -27.83
CA TRP A 418 -10.08 10.24 -26.71
C TRP A 418 -9.63 11.58 -26.11
N GLY A 419 -10.50 12.59 -26.15
CA GLY A 419 -10.26 13.89 -25.56
C GLY A 419 -10.39 13.92 -24.04
N LEU A 420 -9.91 15.01 -23.46
CA LEU A 420 -9.92 15.25 -22.01
C LEU A 420 -11.33 15.18 -21.41
N ARG A 421 -12.35 15.63 -22.13
CA ARG A 421 -13.72 15.63 -21.62
C ARG A 421 -14.25 14.21 -21.46
N ARG A 422 -13.91 13.28 -22.36
CA ARG A 422 -14.27 11.86 -22.19
C ARG A 422 -13.67 11.29 -20.92
N PHE A 423 -12.38 11.53 -20.72
CA PHE A 423 -11.64 11.09 -19.54
C PHE A 423 -12.27 11.59 -18.23
N VAL A 424 -12.52 12.90 -18.15
CA VAL A 424 -13.06 13.55 -16.95
C VAL A 424 -14.50 13.12 -16.69
N LEU A 425 -15.36 13.12 -17.72
CA LEU A 425 -16.77 12.73 -17.56
C LEU A 425 -16.91 11.24 -17.21
N HIS A 426 -16.10 10.36 -17.79
CA HIS A 426 -16.08 8.94 -17.42
C HIS A 426 -15.93 8.77 -15.91
N TYR A 427 -14.92 9.42 -15.32
CA TYR A 427 -14.70 9.33 -13.89
C TYR A 427 -15.70 10.10 -13.05
N ALA A 428 -16.30 11.17 -13.55
CA ALA A 428 -17.41 11.84 -12.86
C ALA A 428 -18.61 10.88 -12.72
N HIS A 429 -18.98 10.19 -13.80
CA HIS A 429 -20.05 9.17 -13.76
C HIS A 429 -19.67 7.98 -12.88
N LEU A 430 -18.41 7.52 -12.93
CA LEU A 430 -17.95 6.41 -12.09
C LEU A 430 -17.96 6.76 -10.59
N CYS A 431 -17.53 7.98 -10.24
CA CYS A 431 -17.60 8.46 -8.86
C CYS A 431 -19.05 8.59 -8.39
N ALA A 432 -19.95 9.08 -9.23
CA ALA A 432 -21.38 9.15 -8.92
C ALA A 432 -21.97 7.74 -8.70
N LEU A 433 -21.61 6.78 -9.55
CA LEU A 433 -22.00 5.37 -9.40
C LEU A 433 -21.51 4.77 -8.07
N ALA A 434 -20.30 5.14 -7.61
CA ALA A 434 -19.74 4.74 -6.32
C ALA A 434 -20.34 5.48 -5.10
N GLY A 435 -21.40 6.27 -5.28
CA GLY A 435 -22.04 7.05 -4.21
C GLY A 435 -21.44 8.43 -3.94
N GLY A 436 -20.59 8.93 -4.83
CA GLY A 436 -20.02 10.28 -4.80
C GLY A 436 -18.67 10.42 -4.09
N VAL A 437 -18.02 11.57 -4.31
CA VAL A 437 -16.74 11.97 -3.68
C VAL A 437 -16.86 13.42 -3.22
N ASP A 438 -16.03 13.84 -2.26
CA ASP A 438 -16.10 15.18 -1.65
C ASP A 438 -15.56 16.29 -2.57
N ALA A 439 -14.59 15.95 -3.43
CA ALA A 439 -13.98 16.89 -4.36
C ALA A 439 -13.46 16.18 -5.61
N PHE A 440 -13.29 16.95 -6.69
CA PHE A 440 -12.79 16.46 -7.97
C PHE A 440 -11.71 17.42 -8.49
N CYS A 441 -10.48 16.93 -8.67
CA CYS A 441 -9.32 17.74 -9.06
C CYS A 441 -9.08 17.65 -10.57
N ILE A 442 -9.53 18.65 -11.34
CA ILE A 442 -9.45 18.65 -12.82
C ILE A 442 -8.31 19.54 -13.30
N GLY A 443 -7.54 19.06 -14.27
CA GLY A 443 -6.57 19.89 -14.99
C GLY A 443 -5.37 20.34 -14.17
N SER A 444 -5.16 19.75 -12.99
CA SER A 444 -3.97 20.03 -12.19
C SER A 444 -2.73 19.55 -12.95
N GLU A 445 -1.77 20.47 -13.03
CA GLU A 445 -0.53 20.35 -13.81
C GLU A 445 -0.67 20.44 -15.34
N MET A 446 -1.76 20.99 -15.89
CA MET A 446 -1.83 21.38 -17.32
C MET A 446 -1.28 22.79 -17.56
N ARG A 447 -0.05 23.04 -17.08
CA ARG A 447 0.55 24.38 -17.06
C ARG A 447 0.59 25.05 -18.42
N SER A 448 1.10 24.37 -19.45
CA SER A 448 1.29 25.03 -20.76
C SER A 448 -0.02 25.18 -21.51
N LEU A 449 -0.93 24.20 -21.41
CA LEU A 449 -2.27 24.27 -22.00
C LEU A 449 -3.07 25.47 -21.48
N THR A 450 -3.01 25.74 -20.18
CA THR A 450 -3.74 26.86 -19.53
C THR A 450 -3.18 28.26 -19.86
N GLN A 451 -2.08 28.33 -20.61
CA GLN A 451 -1.45 29.59 -21.04
C GLN A 451 -1.68 29.89 -22.53
N ILE A 452 -2.31 28.97 -23.27
CA ILE A 452 -2.62 29.12 -24.69
C ILE A 452 -3.65 30.23 -24.87
N ARG A 453 -3.44 31.07 -25.89
CA ARG A 453 -4.36 32.15 -26.24
C ARG A 453 -4.97 31.93 -27.61
N ASP A 454 -6.24 32.28 -27.77
CA ASP A 454 -6.95 32.30 -29.06
C ASP A 454 -7.04 33.70 -29.68
N GLY A 455 -6.53 34.70 -28.97
CA GLY A 455 -6.41 36.08 -29.42
C GLY A 455 -5.36 36.84 -28.59
N ALA A 456 -5.23 38.15 -28.81
CA ALA A 456 -4.20 38.94 -28.11
C ALA A 456 -4.38 38.97 -26.58
N VAL A 457 -5.64 38.91 -26.12
CA VAL A 457 -6.04 39.05 -24.71
C VAL A 457 -7.12 38.03 -24.31
N SER A 458 -7.32 36.98 -25.10
CA SER A 458 -8.35 35.95 -24.90
C SER A 458 -7.74 34.56 -24.82
N TYR A 459 -8.45 33.66 -24.13
CA TYR A 459 -8.08 32.28 -23.88
C TYR A 459 -9.24 31.37 -24.33
N PRO A 460 -8.96 30.24 -24.99
CA PRO A 460 -9.96 29.33 -25.54
C PRO A 460 -10.76 28.55 -24.49
#